data_AF-A0A397FXL9-F1
#
_entry.id   AF-A0A397FXL9-F1
#
_cell.length_a   1.000
_cell.length_b   1.000
_cell.length_c   1.000
_cell.angle_alpha   90.00
_cell.angle_beta   90.00
_cell.angle_gamma   90.00
#
_symmetry.space_group_name_H-M   'P 1'
#
loop_
_entity.id
_entity.type
_entity.pdbx_description
1 polymer ?
#
loop_
_entity_poly.entity_id
_entity_poly.type
_entity_poly.pdbx_seq_one_letter_code
_entity_poly.pdbx_strand_id
1 'polypeptide(L)'
;MPADDSNLVRHRRRLDLDPGNDDDNDGVVETPLDDAEDLVWTWLPLALVAFAVVALGSMYFISSHDHMTSYFHTIHHGPRFIMTDGQREVRLSRQELASYNGVDKSKLYLAILGQVFDVTAGARHYGVNGAYRHFIGVDRSRAFSSGIKTDGEDITIGHAQPIIGTIRSRIRQAQAQVDTEAAIERCNMQWTADAGATTIWCQDASKYPRAYGSSDNSMCGCFTTTELATQNLPLYKACTDKRCVVPS
;
A
#
# COMPACT_ATOMS: atom_id res chain seq x y z
N MET A 1 36.91 29.39 32.53
CA MET A 1 35.87 28.62 31.83
C MET A 1 36.45 28.22 30.48
N PRO A 2 36.74 26.93 30.24
CA PRO A 2 37.24 26.47 28.95
C PRO A 2 36.06 26.30 27.97
N ALA A 3 36.28 26.70 26.71
CA ALA A 3 35.37 26.45 25.61
C ALA A 3 35.43 24.98 25.18
N ASP A 4 34.27 24.40 24.87
CA ASP A 4 34.05 23.03 24.42
C ASP A 4 34.48 22.87 22.95
N ASP A 5 35.62 22.23 22.72
CA ASP A 5 36.22 22.01 21.39
C ASP A 5 35.96 20.57 20.87
N SER A 6 34.87 19.93 21.27
CA SER A 6 34.59 18.51 20.95
C SER A 6 34.17 18.21 19.49
N ASN A 7 34.18 19.19 18.56
CA ASN A 7 33.76 18.97 17.17
C ASN A 7 34.55 19.78 16.11
N LEU A 8 35.88 19.81 16.20
CA LEU A 8 36.72 20.40 15.15
C LEU A 8 37.60 19.37 14.45
N VAL A 9 37.21 19.02 13.22
CA VAL A 9 38.03 18.21 12.29
C VAL A 9 38.97 19.14 11.54
N ARG A 10 40.30 18.94 11.70
CA ARG A 10 41.34 19.73 11.01
C ARG A 10 42.03 18.88 9.95
N HIS A 11 41.96 19.30 8.68
CA HIS A 11 42.67 18.66 7.57
C HIS A 11 43.98 19.39 7.22
N ARG A 12 45.01 18.63 6.84
CA ARG A 12 46.34 19.16 6.43
C ARG A 12 46.28 19.70 5.00
N ARG A 13 46.91 20.86 4.76
CA ARG A 13 46.97 21.53 3.45
C ARG A 13 47.94 20.75 2.53
N ARG A 14 47.49 20.37 1.33
CA ARG A 14 48.15 19.46 0.39
C ARG A 14 49.21 20.15 -0.49
N LEU A 15 50.10 20.98 0.08
CA LEU A 15 51.07 21.77 -0.69
C LEU A 15 52.49 21.83 -0.10
N ASP A 16 52.80 21.01 0.91
CA ASP A 16 54.12 21.01 1.58
C ASP A 16 54.94 19.72 1.31
N LEU A 17 54.70 19.02 0.20
CA LEU A 17 55.47 17.83 -0.19
C LEU A 17 55.93 17.98 -1.65
N ASP A 18 56.83 18.91 -1.88
CA ASP A 18 57.64 18.95 -3.09
C ASP A 18 59.10 19.21 -2.70
N PRO A 19 59.90 18.15 -2.45
CA PRO A 19 61.34 18.30 -2.46
C PRO A 19 61.79 18.25 -3.92
N GLY A 20 62.11 19.43 -4.44
CA GLY A 20 62.69 19.58 -5.76
C GLY A 20 64.05 18.89 -5.87
N ASN A 21 64.34 18.47 -7.11
CA ASN A 21 65.64 18.16 -7.72
C ASN A 21 66.69 17.46 -6.86
N ASP A 22 66.89 16.17 -7.15
CA ASP A 22 68.21 15.54 -7.11
C ASP A 22 68.36 14.67 -8.38
N ASP A 23 69.02 15.23 -9.39
CA ASP A 23 69.87 14.42 -10.28
C ASP A 23 70.95 13.81 -9.38
N ASP A 24 70.99 12.48 -9.28
CA ASP A 24 72.22 11.68 -9.33
C ASP A 24 71.97 10.23 -8.90
N ASN A 25 72.44 9.33 -9.77
CA ASN A 25 72.95 7.99 -9.46
C ASN A 25 71.93 6.83 -9.33
N ASP A 26 71.59 6.32 -10.51
CA ASP A 26 71.23 4.95 -10.88
C ASP A 26 72.02 3.86 -10.12
N GLY A 27 71.49 3.46 -8.97
CA GLY A 27 71.64 2.12 -8.43
C GLY A 27 70.30 1.40 -8.52
N VAL A 28 70.20 0.39 -9.40
CA VAL A 28 69.05 -0.52 -9.43
C VAL A 28 68.96 -1.21 -8.07
N VAL A 29 68.05 -0.75 -7.23
CA VAL A 29 67.56 -1.47 -6.06
C VAL A 29 66.29 -2.16 -6.53
N GLU A 30 66.33 -3.47 -6.69
CA GLU A 30 65.11 -4.26 -6.87
C GLU A 30 64.18 -3.97 -5.67
N THR A 31 63.06 -3.32 -5.94
CA THR A 31 62.08 -3.02 -4.90
C THR A 31 61.11 -4.18 -4.77
N PRO A 32 60.60 -4.50 -3.57
CA PRO A 32 59.59 -5.56 -3.36
C PRO A 32 58.26 -5.36 -4.11
N LEU A 33 58.13 -4.28 -4.89
CA LEU A 33 56.98 -4.01 -5.74
C LEU A 33 57.03 -4.85 -7.02
N ASP A 34 58.21 -5.08 -7.62
CA ASP A 34 58.36 -5.84 -8.87
C ASP A 34 57.86 -7.30 -8.75
N ASP A 35 58.13 -7.96 -7.62
CA ASP A 35 57.65 -9.33 -7.34
C ASP A 35 56.11 -9.42 -7.31
N ALA A 36 55.45 -8.35 -6.84
CA ALA A 36 53.99 -8.30 -6.76
C ALA A 36 53.36 -8.07 -8.15
N GLU A 37 54.03 -7.34 -9.02
CA GLU A 37 53.55 -7.09 -10.39
C GLU A 37 53.63 -8.38 -11.22
N ASP A 38 54.71 -9.14 -11.10
CA ASP A 38 54.86 -10.43 -11.77
C ASP A 38 53.82 -11.45 -11.32
N LEU A 39 53.49 -11.48 -10.02
CA LEU A 39 52.38 -12.28 -9.50
C LEU A 39 51.04 -11.83 -10.09
N VAL A 40 50.76 -10.53 -10.16
CA VAL A 40 49.50 -10.05 -10.74
C VAL A 40 49.40 -10.39 -12.22
N TRP A 41 50.43 -10.13 -13.02
CA TRP A 41 50.39 -10.38 -14.47
C TRP A 41 50.41 -11.87 -14.84
N THR A 42 50.93 -12.75 -13.98
CA THR A 42 50.86 -14.22 -14.18
C THR A 42 49.53 -14.83 -13.74
N TRP A 43 48.98 -14.41 -12.59
CA TRP A 43 47.76 -15.02 -12.05
C TRP A 43 46.45 -14.38 -12.55
N LEU A 44 46.48 -13.10 -12.94
CA LEU A 44 45.32 -12.40 -13.50
C LEU A 44 44.75 -13.07 -14.78
N PRO A 45 45.54 -13.45 -15.80
CA PRO A 45 45.01 -14.14 -16.97
C PRO A 45 44.45 -15.53 -16.62
N LEU A 46 45.08 -16.26 -15.69
CA LEU A 46 44.57 -17.55 -15.22
C LEU A 46 43.23 -17.41 -14.49
N ALA A 47 43.08 -16.39 -13.66
CA ALA A 47 41.82 -16.09 -12.97
C ALA A 47 40.71 -15.69 -13.95
N LEU A 48 41.03 -14.88 -14.97
CA LEU A 48 40.07 -14.50 -16.01
C LEU A 48 39.63 -15.70 -16.87
N VAL A 49 40.55 -16.60 -17.22
CA VAL A 49 40.22 -17.85 -17.93
C VAL A 49 39.35 -18.75 -17.06
N ALA A 50 39.67 -18.93 -15.77
CA ALA A 50 38.85 -19.71 -14.85
C ALA A 50 37.43 -19.12 -14.71
N PHE A 51 37.32 -17.79 -14.60
CA PHE A 51 36.03 -17.11 -14.57
C PHE A 51 35.24 -17.30 -15.87
N ALA A 52 35.90 -17.19 -17.04
CA ALA A 52 35.28 -17.43 -18.33
C ALA A 52 34.77 -18.88 -18.47
N VAL A 53 35.53 -19.87 -18.00
CA VAL A 53 35.10 -21.28 -18.00
C VAL A 53 33.88 -21.49 -17.10
N VAL A 54 33.86 -20.88 -15.91
CA VAL A 54 32.71 -20.95 -15.01
C VAL A 54 31.49 -20.26 -15.62
N ALA A 55 31.66 -19.06 -16.19
CA ALA A 55 30.58 -18.31 -16.82
C ALA A 55 30.01 -19.06 -18.04
N LEU A 56 30.86 -19.55 -18.94
CA LEU A 56 30.44 -20.30 -20.12
C LEU A 56 29.88 -21.67 -19.75
N GLY A 57 30.43 -22.35 -18.75
CA GLY A 57 29.89 -23.61 -18.22
C GLY A 57 28.52 -23.42 -17.59
N SER A 58 28.33 -22.33 -16.82
CA SER A 58 27.02 -21.97 -16.27
C SER A 58 26.04 -21.62 -17.38
N MET A 59 26.46 -20.87 -18.40
CA MET A 59 25.62 -20.52 -19.54
C MET A 59 25.27 -21.73 -20.39
N TYR A 60 26.18 -22.70 -20.56
CA TYR A 60 25.91 -23.98 -21.22
C TYR A 60 24.93 -24.84 -20.41
N PHE A 61 25.08 -24.89 -19.08
CA PHE A 61 24.15 -25.58 -18.20
C PHE A 61 22.75 -24.93 -18.22
N ILE A 62 22.69 -23.59 -18.28
CA ILE A 62 21.45 -22.82 -18.42
C ILE A 62 20.88 -22.94 -19.85
N SER A 63 21.71 -23.08 -20.89
CA SER A 63 21.26 -23.22 -22.28
C SER A 63 20.80 -24.64 -22.61
N SER A 64 21.23 -25.65 -21.87
CA SER A 64 20.73 -27.04 -21.96
C SER A 64 19.32 -27.23 -21.36
N HIS A 65 18.62 -26.13 -21.04
CA HIS A 65 17.37 -26.06 -20.27
C HIS A 65 16.10 -26.44 -21.02
N ASP A 66 16.15 -27.01 -22.23
CA ASP A 66 14.95 -27.62 -22.83
C ASP A 66 14.30 -28.68 -21.90
N HIS A 67 15.04 -29.20 -20.92
CA HIS A 67 14.52 -30.09 -19.88
C HIS A 67 13.96 -29.40 -18.62
N MET A 68 14.46 -28.24 -18.19
CA MET A 68 14.13 -27.71 -16.85
C MET A 68 12.84 -26.86 -16.83
N THR A 69 12.38 -26.33 -17.96
CA THR A 69 11.01 -25.81 -18.12
C THR A 69 9.95 -26.90 -17.90
N SER A 70 10.20 -28.12 -18.39
CA SER A 70 9.33 -29.29 -18.16
C SER A 70 9.28 -29.70 -16.69
N TYR A 71 10.42 -29.66 -15.98
CA TYR A 71 10.49 -29.93 -14.55
C TYR A 71 9.76 -28.88 -13.71
N PHE A 72 9.93 -27.59 -14.00
CA PHE A 72 9.19 -26.54 -13.29
C PHE A 72 7.68 -26.62 -13.57
N HIS A 73 7.26 -26.95 -14.79
CA HIS A 73 5.85 -27.17 -15.09
C HIS A 73 5.28 -28.37 -14.31
N THR A 74 6.02 -29.48 -14.20
CA THR A 74 5.61 -30.65 -13.40
C THR A 74 5.65 -30.44 -11.89
N ILE A 75 6.44 -29.48 -11.39
CA ILE A 75 6.48 -29.12 -9.95
C ILE A 75 5.36 -28.11 -9.59
N HIS A 76 4.94 -27.24 -10.52
CA HIS A 76 3.83 -26.31 -10.31
C HIS A 76 2.46 -26.97 -10.40
N HIS A 77 2.30 -27.95 -11.29
CA HIS A 77 1.16 -28.87 -11.24
C HIS A 77 1.46 -29.90 -10.16
N GLY A 78 1.11 -29.60 -8.91
CA GLY A 78 1.28 -30.53 -7.78
C GLY A 78 0.90 -31.97 -8.14
N PRO A 79 1.47 -32.98 -7.45
CA PRO A 79 1.47 -34.37 -7.90
C PRO A 79 0.08 -34.78 -8.38
N ARG A 80 -0.06 -35.09 -9.69
CA ARG A 80 -1.22 -35.83 -10.16
C ARG A 80 -1.19 -37.14 -9.40
N PHE A 81 -2.13 -37.32 -8.48
CA PHE A 81 -2.36 -38.62 -7.86
C PHE A 81 -2.50 -39.62 -9.02
N ILE A 82 -1.55 -40.57 -9.09
CA ILE A 82 -1.63 -41.67 -10.04
C ILE A 82 -2.95 -42.36 -9.71
N MET A 83 -3.93 -42.19 -10.58
CA MET A 83 -5.21 -42.86 -10.44
C MET A 83 -4.92 -44.35 -10.48
N THR A 84 -5.11 -45.03 -9.35
CA THR A 84 -5.15 -46.49 -9.31
C THR A 84 -6.20 -46.95 -10.30
N ASP A 85 -5.84 -47.94 -11.11
CA ASP A 85 -6.62 -48.50 -12.20
C ASP A 85 -8.11 -48.63 -11.83
N GLY A 86 -8.97 -47.87 -12.50
CA GLY A 86 -10.43 -47.86 -12.29
C GLY A 86 -11.09 -46.55 -11.83
N GLN A 87 -10.34 -45.51 -11.44
CA GLN A 87 -10.93 -44.20 -11.14
C GLN A 87 -11.10 -43.35 -12.42
N ARG A 88 -12.34 -43.03 -12.78
CA ARG A 88 -12.65 -42.07 -13.87
C ARG A 88 -12.37 -40.66 -13.38
N GLU A 89 -11.59 -39.87 -14.13
CA GLU A 89 -11.42 -38.44 -13.87
C GLU A 89 -12.76 -37.72 -14.11
N VAL A 90 -13.44 -37.34 -13.02
CA VAL A 90 -14.65 -36.51 -13.08
C VAL A 90 -14.23 -35.08 -12.82
N ARG A 91 -14.31 -34.25 -13.86
CA ARG A 91 -14.06 -32.81 -13.77
C ARG A 91 -15.39 -32.11 -13.48
N LEU A 92 -15.49 -31.47 -12.33
CA LEU A 92 -16.67 -30.68 -11.95
C LEU A 92 -16.44 -29.21 -12.31
N SER A 93 -17.40 -28.61 -13.01
CA SER A 93 -17.43 -27.16 -13.17
C SER A 93 -17.78 -26.46 -11.85
N ARG A 94 -17.50 -25.16 -11.77
CA ARG A 94 -17.82 -24.34 -10.59
C ARG A 94 -19.32 -24.38 -10.25
N GLN A 95 -20.18 -24.37 -11.27
CA GLN A 95 -21.64 -24.43 -11.10
C GLN A 95 -22.11 -25.81 -10.64
N GLU A 96 -21.54 -26.87 -11.20
CA GLU A 96 -21.87 -28.23 -10.77
C GLU A 96 -21.41 -28.49 -9.34
N LEU A 97 -20.22 -28.00 -8.96
CA LEU A 97 -19.71 -28.10 -7.59
C LEU A 97 -20.65 -27.42 -6.58
N ALA A 98 -21.22 -26.26 -6.93
CA ALA A 98 -22.14 -25.51 -6.08
C ALA A 98 -23.40 -26.30 -5.69
N SER A 99 -23.84 -27.26 -6.54
CA SER A 99 -24.98 -28.14 -6.24
C SER A 99 -24.70 -29.18 -5.14
N TYR A 100 -23.44 -29.40 -4.76
CA TYR A 100 -23.03 -30.38 -3.74
C TYR A 100 -22.85 -29.73 -2.36
N ASN A 101 -23.89 -29.01 -1.92
CA ASN A 101 -23.92 -28.21 -0.69
C ASN A 101 -24.66 -28.88 0.49
N GLY A 102 -25.17 -30.10 0.32
CA GLY A 102 -25.97 -30.79 1.34
C GLY A 102 -27.45 -30.40 1.38
N VAL A 103 -27.88 -29.45 0.54
CA VAL A 103 -29.27 -28.98 0.40
C VAL A 103 -29.85 -29.45 -0.92
N ASP A 104 -29.22 -29.09 -2.04
CA ASP A 104 -29.68 -29.48 -3.38
C ASP A 104 -29.38 -30.96 -3.64
N LYS A 105 -28.17 -31.39 -3.25
CA LYS A 105 -27.74 -32.78 -3.25
C LYS A 105 -27.33 -33.15 -1.83
N SER A 106 -27.59 -34.40 -1.44
CA SER A 106 -27.24 -34.93 -0.11
C SER A 106 -25.74 -35.04 0.14
N LYS A 107 -24.92 -35.03 -0.92
CA LYS A 107 -23.47 -35.09 -0.83
C LYS A 107 -22.85 -33.73 -0.55
N LEU A 108 -21.78 -33.75 0.23
CA LEU A 108 -20.99 -32.57 0.61
C LEU A 108 -19.63 -32.64 -0.06
N TYR A 109 -19.36 -31.74 -1.02
CA TYR A 109 -18.07 -31.67 -1.69
C TYR A 109 -17.28 -30.43 -1.27
N LEU A 110 -16.01 -30.65 -0.95
CA LEU A 110 -15.06 -29.62 -0.55
C LEU A 110 -13.97 -29.51 -1.62
N ALA A 111 -13.75 -28.33 -2.18
CA ALA A 111 -12.70 -28.12 -3.18
C ALA A 111 -11.52 -27.32 -2.60
N ILE A 112 -10.32 -27.90 -2.68
CA ILE A 112 -9.05 -27.31 -2.22
C ILE A 112 -7.97 -27.59 -3.27
N LEU A 113 -7.26 -26.55 -3.69
CA LEU A 113 -6.22 -26.53 -4.71
C LEU A 113 -6.66 -27.22 -6.03
N GLY A 114 -7.92 -27.00 -6.42
CA GLY A 114 -8.51 -27.60 -7.61
C GLY A 114 -8.88 -29.09 -7.49
N GLN A 115 -8.73 -29.69 -6.30
CA GLN A 115 -9.13 -31.07 -6.01
C GLN A 115 -10.42 -31.09 -5.21
N VAL A 116 -11.32 -32.01 -5.53
CA VAL A 116 -12.63 -32.13 -4.88
C VAL A 116 -12.66 -33.37 -3.99
N PHE A 117 -13.01 -33.18 -2.71
CA PHE A 117 -13.10 -34.21 -1.68
C PHE A 117 -14.55 -34.43 -1.27
N ASP A 118 -14.97 -35.70 -1.18
CA ASP A 118 -16.25 -36.08 -0.60
C ASP A 118 -16.13 -36.07 0.93
N VAL A 119 -16.72 -35.06 1.56
CA VAL A 119 -16.70 -34.86 3.02
C VAL A 119 -18.04 -35.19 3.66
N THR A 120 -18.88 -35.97 2.96
CA THR A 120 -20.22 -36.35 3.45
C THR A 120 -20.17 -37.08 4.80
N ALA A 121 -19.13 -37.91 5.03
CA ALA A 121 -18.92 -38.57 6.32
C ALA A 121 -18.70 -37.58 7.49
N GLY A 122 -18.18 -36.39 7.18
CA GLY A 122 -17.93 -35.30 8.13
C GLY A 122 -19.12 -34.33 8.30
N ALA A 123 -20.36 -34.77 8.05
CA ALA A 123 -21.55 -33.93 8.07
C ALA A 123 -21.74 -33.10 9.37
N ARG A 124 -21.20 -33.56 10.51
CA ARG A 124 -21.19 -32.79 11.77
C ARG A 124 -20.47 -31.43 11.60
N HIS A 125 -19.37 -31.40 10.84
CA HIS A 125 -18.51 -30.23 10.67
C HIS A 125 -18.84 -29.46 9.39
N TYR A 126 -19.17 -30.18 8.32
CA TYR A 126 -19.35 -29.64 6.97
C TYR A 126 -20.81 -29.49 6.53
N GLY A 127 -21.76 -30.07 7.28
CA GLY A 127 -23.18 -30.01 6.94
C GLY A 127 -23.79 -28.62 7.14
N VAL A 128 -25.10 -28.51 6.92
CA VAL A 128 -25.83 -27.23 6.90
C VAL A 128 -25.69 -26.43 8.21
N ASN A 129 -25.51 -27.13 9.33
CA ASN A 129 -25.34 -26.56 10.67
C ASN A 129 -23.89 -26.66 11.18
N GLY A 130 -22.95 -27.09 10.35
CA GLY A 130 -21.55 -27.26 10.71
C GLY A 130 -20.75 -25.95 10.64
N ALA A 131 -19.71 -25.83 11.47
CA ALA A 131 -18.84 -24.65 11.48
C ALA A 131 -18.13 -24.41 10.13
N TYR A 132 -17.85 -25.48 9.38
CA TYR A 132 -17.10 -25.46 8.11
C TYR A 132 -18.01 -25.47 6.87
N ARG A 133 -19.33 -25.22 7.03
CA ARG A 133 -20.30 -25.17 5.90
C ARG A 133 -19.86 -24.24 4.76
N HIS A 134 -19.24 -23.12 5.10
CA HIS A 134 -18.81 -22.06 4.17
C HIS A 134 -17.78 -22.53 3.13
N PHE A 135 -17.18 -23.72 3.34
CA PHE A 135 -16.21 -24.32 2.44
C PHE A 135 -16.82 -25.34 1.47
N ILE A 136 -18.11 -25.65 1.59
CA ILE A 136 -18.76 -26.69 0.80
C ILE A 136 -19.37 -26.12 -0.48
N GLY A 137 -19.20 -26.85 -1.59
CA GLY A 137 -19.73 -26.49 -2.90
C GLY A 137 -18.97 -25.36 -3.61
N VAL A 138 -17.89 -24.86 -3.01
CA VAL A 138 -17.08 -23.76 -3.56
C VAL A 138 -15.60 -24.10 -3.40
N ASP A 139 -14.78 -23.71 -4.37
CA ASP A 139 -13.33 -23.75 -4.22
C ASP A 139 -12.87 -22.62 -3.30
N ARG A 140 -12.42 -23.00 -2.10
CA ARG A 140 -11.96 -22.08 -1.05
C ARG A 140 -10.50 -22.26 -0.71
N SER A 141 -9.69 -22.70 -1.68
CA SER A 141 -8.24 -22.89 -1.54
C SER A 141 -7.53 -21.78 -0.75
N ARG A 142 -7.89 -20.51 -1.01
CA ARG A 142 -7.27 -19.33 -0.39
C ARG A 142 -7.72 -19.12 1.07
N ALA A 143 -8.98 -19.38 1.34
CA ALA A 143 -9.58 -19.18 2.66
C ALA A 143 -9.34 -20.36 3.61
N PHE A 144 -9.15 -21.57 3.06
CA PHE A 144 -9.02 -22.79 3.84
C PHE A 144 -7.78 -22.81 4.74
N SER A 145 -6.63 -22.38 4.22
CA SER A 145 -5.36 -22.38 4.98
C SER A 145 -5.31 -21.34 6.10
N SER A 146 -5.98 -20.20 5.91
CA SER A 146 -6.04 -19.11 6.88
C SER A 146 -7.20 -19.25 7.87
N GLY A 147 -8.09 -20.23 7.68
CA GLY A 147 -9.27 -20.43 8.53
C GLY A 147 -10.31 -19.32 8.44
N ILE A 148 -10.17 -18.38 7.50
CA ILE A 148 -11.17 -17.35 7.24
C ILE A 148 -12.34 -17.96 6.47
N LYS A 149 -13.57 -17.50 6.71
CA LYS A 149 -14.77 -18.10 6.09
C LYS A 149 -14.94 -17.74 4.61
N THR A 150 -14.32 -16.65 4.17
CA THR A 150 -14.49 -16.06 2.84
C THR A 150 -13.15 -15.60 2.30
N ASP A 151 -12.86 -15.88 1.04
CA ASP A 151 -11.65 -15.44 0.31
C ASP A 151 -11.88 -14.19 -0.55
N GLY A 152 -13.04 -13.55 -0.43
CA GLY A 152 -13.40 -12.38 -1.23
C GLY A 152 -13.96 -12.70 -2.62
N GLU A 153 -13.94 -13.97 -3.06
CA GLU A 153 -14.57 -14.40 -4.31
C GLU A 153 -16.12 -14.42 -4.19
N ASP A 154 -16.66 -14.52 -2.97
CA ASP A 154 -18.12 -14.37 -2.75
C ASP A 154 -18.62 -12.96 -3.09
N ILE A 155 -17.73 -11.97 -3.04
CA ILE A 155 -18.04 -10.59 -3.37
C ILE A 155 -18.06 -10.40 -4.89
N THR A 156 -17.38 -11.26 -5.65
CA THR A 156 -17.22 -11.12 -7.10
C THR A 156 -18.30 -11.85 -7.89
N ILE A 157 -19.00 -12.85 -7.33
CA ILE A 157 -19.87 -13.73 -8.13
C ILE A 157 -21.35 -13.79 -7.68
N GLY A 158 -21.70 -13.47 -6.44
CA GLY A 158 -23.06 -13.79 -5.95
C GLY A 158 -23.98 -12.63 -5.58
N HIS A 159 -23.49 -11.52 -5.04
CA HIS A 159 -24.35 -10.59 -4.29
C HIS A 159 -23.96 -9.10 -4.42
N ALA A 160 -23.33 -8.73 -5.54
CA ALA A 160 -22.92 -7.36 -5.77
C ALA A 160 -24.06 -6.44 -6.29
N GLN A 161 -25.28 -6.51 -5.73
CA GLN A 161 -26.24 -5.39 -5.69
C GLN A 161 -27.11 -5.54 -4.42
N PRO A 162 -27.31 -4.49 -3.59
CA PRO A 162 -27.33 -3.05 -3.87
C PRO A 162 -26.29 -2.22 -3.08
N ILE A 163 -25.30 -2.85 -2.42
CA ILE A 163 -24.40 -2.14 -1.49
C ILE A 163 -23.64 -1.02 -2.19
N ILE A 164 -23.12 -1.25 -3.40
CA ILE A 164 -22.40 -0.22 -4.16
C ILE A 164 -23.32 0.97 -4.50
N GLY A 165 -24.61 0.73 -4.77
CA GLY A 165 -25.59 1.79 -4.95
C GLY A 165 -25.81 2.61 -3.67
N THR A 166 -25.95 1.93 -2.53
CA THR A 166 -26.11 2.59 -1.23
C THR A 166 -24.87 3.40 -0.82
N ILE A 167 -23.67 2.87 -1.02
CA ILE A 167 -22.41 3.56 -0.74
C ILE A 167 -22.29 4.81 -1.61
N ARG A 168 -22.53 4.70 -2.92
CA ARG A 168 -22.51 5.86 -3.82
C ARG A 168 -23.55 6.91 -3.43
N SER A 169 -24.74 6.51 -3.00
CA SER A 169 -25.77 7.45 -2.54
C SER A 169 -25.35 8.21 -1.27
N ARG A 170 -24.74 7.52 -0.30
CA ARG A 170 -24.22 8.13 0.93
C ARG A 170 -23.05 9.08 0.67
N ILE A 171 -22.14 8.70 -0.22
CA ILE A 171 -21.03 9.57 -0.63
C ILE A 171 -21.54 10.83 -1.33
N ARG A 172 -22.51 10.71 -2.26
CA ARG A 172 -23.11 11.87 -2.92
C ARG A 172 -23.85 12.79 -1.94
N GLN A 173 -24.56 12.23 -0.97
CA GLN A 173 -25.26 13.01 0.06
C GLN A 173 -24.29 13.73 1.00
N ALA A 174 -23.24 13.05 1.46
CA ALA A 174 -22.19 13.65 2.27
C ALA A 174 -21.46 14.76 1.50
N GLN A 175 -21.15 14.54 0.22
CA GLN A 175 -20.53 15.56 -0.61
C GLN A 175 -21.46 16.76 -0.83
N ALA A 176 -22.75 16.54 -1.07
CA ALA A 176 -23.72 17.63 -1.21
C ALA A 176 -23.80 18.50 0.05
N GLN A 177 -23.72 17.91 1.24
CA GLN A 177 -23.65 18.66 2.50
C GLN A 177 -22.37 19.49 2.58
N VAL A 178 -21.22 18.89 2.27
CA VAL A 178 -19.92 19.59 2.23
C VAL A 178 -19.94 20.72 1.21
N ASP A 179 -20.51 20.50 0.03
CA ASP A 179 -20.60 21.50 -1.04
C ASP A 179 -21.52 22.67 -0.63
N THR A 180 -22.63 22.40 0.08
CA THR A 180 -23.51 23.46 0.63
C THR A 180 -22.83 24.26 1.73
N GLU A 181 -22.03 23.62 2.57
CA GLU A 181 -21.23 24.30 3.59
C GLU A 181 -20.06 25.09 2.98
N ALA A 182 -19.45 24.58 1.90
CA ALA A 182 -18.39 25.24 1.16
C ALA A 182 -18.89 26.42 0.31
N ALA A 183 -20.17 26.41 -0.07
CA ALA A 183 -20.83 27.53 -0.75
C ALA A 183 -20.99 28.76 0.17
N ILE A 184 -20.85 28.60 1.49
CA ILE A 184 -20.85 29.72 2.44
C ILE A 184 -19.49 30.43 2.33
N GLU A 185 -19.52 31.68 1.89
CA GLU A 185 -18.33 32.52 1.83
C GLU A 185 -17.79 32.80 3.24
N ARG A 186 -16.51 32.54 3.46
CA ARG A 186 -15.83 32.79 4.73
C ARG A 186 -15.65 34.28 4.97
N CYS A 187 -15.77 34.70 6.23
CA CYS A 187 -15.47 36.07 6.61
C CYS A 187 -13.96 36.34 6.61
N ASN A 188 -13.59 37.60 6.36
CA ASN A 188 -12.26 38.11 6.66
C ASN A 188 -12.16 38.48 8.15
N MET A 189 -10.98 38.29 8.73
CA MET A 189 -10.71 38.66 10.12
C MET A 189 -9.35 39.35 10.27
N GLN A 190 -9.29 40.38 11.11
CA GLN A 190 -8.06 41.08 11.46
C GLN A 190 -8.04 41.34 12.95
N TRP A 191 -6.94 40.96 13.58
CA TRP A 191 -6.71 41.28 14.99
C TRP A 191 -6.08 42.66 15.12
N THR A 192 -6.52 43.43 16.12
CA THR A 192 -6.01 44.78 16.39
C THR A 192 -5.55 44.86 17.85
N ALA A 193 -4.25 45.08 18.04
CA ALA A 193 -3.60 45.12 19.36
C ALA A 193 -4.16 46.21 20.27
N ASP A 194 -4.36 47.41 19.73
CA ASP A 194 -4.78 48.59 20.49
C ASP A 194 -6.20 48.48 21.06
N ALA A 195 -7.02 47.64 20.43
CA ALA A 195 -8.40 47.39 20.84
C ALA A 195 -8.57 46.05 21.59
N GLY A 196 -7.54 45.20 21.64
CA GLY A 196 -7.64 43.85 22.21
C GLY A 196 -8.76 43.01 21.57
N ALA A 197 -9.04 43.22 20.28
CA ALA A 197 -10.22 42.67 19.63
C ALA A 197 -9.96 42.24 18.18
N THR A 198 -10.73 41.26 17.72
CA THR A 198 -10.73 40.79 16.33
C THR A 198 -11.88 41.42 15.57
N THR A 199 -11.56 42.16 14.51
CA THR A 199 -12.55 42.73 13.58
C THR A 199 -12.84 41.73 12.46
N ILE A 200 -14.12 41.49 12.20
CA ILE A 200 -14.62 40.54 11.20
C ILE A 200 -15.51 41.27 10.19
N TRP A 201 -15.32 41.02 8.90
CA TRP A 201 -16.09 41.63 7.80
C TRP A 201 -16.18 40.71 6.56
N CYS A 202 -17.08 41.04 5.63
CA CYS A 202 -17.27 40.33 4.35
C CYS A 202 -16.59 41.08 3.20
N GLN A 203 -16.20 40.38 2.13
CA GLN A 203 -15.65 41.05 0.93
C GLN A 203 -16.73 41.89 0.23
N ASP A 204 -17.94 41.34 0.10
CA ASP A 204 -19.07 42.03 -0.48
C ASP A 204 -19.75 42.97 0.53
N ALA A 205 -19.96 44.23 0.13
CA ALA A 205 -20.60 45.26 0.97
C ALA A 205 -22.12 45.08 1.18
N SER A 206 -22.74 44.15 0.43
CA SER A 206 -24.14 43.74 0.54
C SER A 206 -24.36 42.55 1.48
N LYS A 207 -23.27 41.91 1.95
CA LYS A 207 -23.31 40.76 2.85
C LYS A 207 -22.95 41.16 4.28
N TYR A 208 -23.41 40.36 5.22
CA TYR A 208 -23.30 40.57 6.66
C TYR A 208 -22.65 39.36 7.32
N PRO A 209 -21.63 39.53 8.19
CA PRO A 209 -20.98 38.43 8.86
C PRO A 209 -21.88 37.86 9.97
N ARG A 210 -22.01 36.54 10.03
CA ARG A 210 -22.71 35.80 11.10
C ARG A 210 -21.92 34.58 11.54
N ALA A 211 -22.20 34.14 12.76
CA ALA A 211 -21.73 32.86 13.27
C ALA A 211 -22.69 31.75 12.81
N TYR A 212 -22.15 30.65 12.32
CA TYR A 212 -22.91 29.44 11.96
C TYR A 212 -22.17 28.19 12.46
N GLY A 213 -22.90 27.09 12.64
CA GLY A 213 -22.35 25.86 13.24
C GLY A 213 -22.78 25.66 14.69
N SER A 214 -22.06 24.79 15.41
CA SER A 214 -22.37 24.45 16.80
C SER A 214 -21.92 25.57 17.75
N SER A 215 -22.54 25.67 18.93
CA SER A 215 -22.15 26.61 20.00
C SER A 215 -20.68 26.48 20.39
N ASP A 216 -20.14 25.27 20.28
CA ASP A 216 -18.80 24.92 20.72
C ASP A 216 -17.76 25.05 19.59
N ASN A 217 -18.22 25.20 18.33
CA ASN A 217 -17.35 25.34 17.16
C ASN A 217 -18.03 26.24 16.10
N SER A 218 -18.23 27.50 16.45
CA SER A 218 -18.85 28.49 15.58
C SER A 218 -17.87 28.97 14.50
N MET A 219 -18.25 28.84 13.23
CA MET A 219 -17.52 29.38 12.09
C MET A 219 -18.14 30.71 11.64
N CYS A 220 -17.35 31.57 10.99
CA CYS A 220 -17.86 32.80 10.41
C CYS A 220 -18.21 32.64 8.93
N GLY A 221 -19.44 33.03 8.57
CA GLY A 221 -19.92 33.08 7.20
C GLY A 221 -20.55 34.43 6.85
N CYS A 222 -20.53 34.76 5.56
CA CYS A 222 -21.09 35.99 5.00
C CYS A 222 -22.42 35.73 4.31
N PHE A 223 -23.49 36.35 4.81
CA PHE A 223 -24.87 36.10 4.35
C PHE A 223 -25.56 37.36 3.85
N THR A 224 -26.48 37.21 2.91
CA THR A 224 -27.33 38.29 2.40
C THR A 224 -28.54 38.53 3.30
N THR A 225 -29.19 39.69 3.17
CA THR A 225 -30.39 40.04 3.97
C THR A 225 -31.54 39.06 3.77
N THR A 226 -31.65 38.47 2.57
CA THR A 226 -32.68 37.48 2.24
C THR A 226 -32.44 36.14 2.94
N GLU A 227 -31.18 35.71 3.04
CA GLU A 227 -30.80 34.49 3.76
C GLU A 227 -30.98 34.65 5.27
N LEU A 228 -30.65 35.84 5.80
CA LEU A 228 -30.84 36.19 7.21
C LEU A 228 -32.31 36.25 7.64
N ALA A 229 -33.20 36.63 6.72
CA ALA A 229 -34.64 36.57 6.99
C ALA A 229 -35.15 35.13 7.09
N THR A 230 -34.43 34.17 6.52
CA THR A 230 -34.83 32.76 6.45
C THR A 230 -34.17 31.92 7.56
N GLN A 231 -32.94 32.25 7.97
CA GLN A 231 -32.18 31.53 8.98
C GLN A 231 -31.87 32.43 10.18
N ASN A 232 -32.33 32.02 11.37
CA ASN A 232 -32.08 32.73 12.62
C ASN A 232 -30.65 32.49 13.12
N LEU A 233 -29.68 33.11 12.46
CA LEU A 233 -28.24 32.97 12.75
C LEU A 233 -27.80 33.94 13.86
N PRO A 234 -27.03 33.48 14.87
CA PRO A 234 -26.61 34.32 15.97
C PRO A 234 -25.67 35.46 15.52
N LEU A 235 -25.92 36.65 16.07
CA LEU A 235 -25.05 37.81 15.92
C LEU A 235 -23.87 37.71 16.90
N TYR A 236 -22.68 38.18 16.49
CA TYR A 236 -21.58 38.35 17.46
C TYR A 236 -21.90 39.45 18.47
N LYS A 237 -21.40 39.31 19.70
CA LYS A 237 -21.76 40.15 20.86
C LYS A 237 -21.54 41.66 20.68
N ALA A 238 -20.64 42.08 19.79
CA ALA A 238 -20.35 43.49 19.50
C ALA A 238 -20.23 43.74 17.98
N CYS A 239 -21.37 43.68 17.28
CA CYS A 239 -21.46 44.02 15.87
C CYS A 239 -22.10 45.40 15.66
N THR A 240 -21.38 46.28 14.96
CA THR A 240 -22.03 47.25 14.06
C THR A 240 -22.45 46.52 12.80
N ASP A 241 -23.61 46.85 12.22
CA ASP A 241 -24.28 46.03 11.19
C ASP A 241 -23.34 45.37 10.16
N LYS A 242 -22.33 46.10 9.67
CA LYS A 242 -21.40 45.60 8.63
C LYS A 242 -19.99 45.23 9.11
N ARG A 243 -19.63 45.49 10.36
CA ARG A 243 -18.32 45.16 10.95
C ARG A 243 -18.50 44.72 12.40
N CYS A 244 -18.04 43.52 12.69
CA CYS A 244 -18.12 42.94 14.03
C CYS A 244 -16.78 43.02 14.72
N VAL A 245 -16.75 43.53 15.94
CA VAL A 245 -15.56 43.58 16.79
C VAL A 245 -15.79 42.58 17.91
N VAL A 246 -15.06 41.47 17.89
CA VAL A 246 -15.17 40.44 18.92
C VAL A 246 -14.03 40.64 19.92
N PRO A 247 -14.32 40.97 21.19
CA PRO A 247 -13.29 41.02 22.22
C PRO A 247 -12.74 39.61 22.47
N SER A 248 -11.41 39.51 22.64
CA SER A 248 -10.72 38.23 22.92
C SER A 248 -11.01 37.71 24.32
#